data_AF-A0A8R1DRS2-F1
#
_entry.id   AF-A0A8R1DRS2-F1
#
_cell.length_a   1.000
_cell.length_b   1.000
_cell.length_c   1.000
_cell.angle_alpha   90.00
_cell.angle_beta   90.00
_cell.angle_gamma   90.00
#
_symmetry.space_group_name_H-M   'P 1'
#
loop_
_entity.id
_entity.type
_entity.pdbx_description
1 polymer ?
#
loop_
_entity_poly.entity_id
_entity_poly.type
_entity_poly.pdbx_seq_one_letter_code
_entity_poly.pdbx_strand_id
1 'polypeptide(L)' 'MGPPWNFRQSVLGNQIEMDMMMAIEENESLLRVGISFASMEARHRVSEALERNYERVRLRRLGKDPNV' A
#
# COMPACT_ATOMS: atom_id res chain seq x y z
N MET A 1 31.96 22.53 16.06
CA MET A 1 31.38 22.24 14.74
C MET A 1 30.73 20.88 14.84
N GLY A 2 29.43 20.83 15.15
CA GLY A 2 28.71 19.57 15.34
C GLY A 2 28.44 18.89 13.99
N PRO A 3 28.34 17.55 13.94
CA PRO A 3 28.06 16.84 12.71
C PRO A 3 26.65 17.21 12.20
N PRO A 4 26.43 17.28 10.87
CA PRO A 4 25.13 17.59 10.30
C PRO A 4 24.19 16.40 10.50
N TRP A 5 23.58 16.32 11.68
CA TRP A 5 22.36 15.53 11.86
C TRP A 5 21.27 16.15 11.00
N ASN A 6 21.02 15.57 9.83
CA ASN A 6 19.69 15.41 9.22
C ASN A 6 19.82 15.02 7.73
N PHE A 7 20.16 13.77 7.45
CA PHE A 7 19.52 13.11 6.31
C PHE A 7 18.30 12.36 6.82
N ARG A 8 17.29 13.12 7.29
CA ARG A 8 15.93 12.61 7.46
C ARG A 8 15.30 12.42 6.08
N GLN A 9 15.81 11.45 5.33
CA GLN A 9 14.99 10.78 4.34
C GLN A 9 14.90 9.35 4.81
N SER A 10 13.86 9.08 5.61
CA SER A 10 13.39 7.73 5.92
C SER A 10 12.78 7.13 4.64
N VAL A 11 13.55 7.09 3.56
CA VAL A 11 13.17 6.33 2.38
C VAL A 11 13.41 4.89 2.78
N LEU A 12 12.35 4.08 2.77
CA LEU A 12 12.47 2.63 2.97
C LEU A 12 13.47 2.03 1.97
N GLY A 13 13.73 2.72 0.87
CA GLY A 13 14.57 2.31 -0.24
C GLY A 13 13.67 1.82 -1.36
N ASN A 14 13.95 2.23 -2.60
CA ASN A 14 13.08 1.92 -3.75
C ASN A 14 12.76 0.42 -3.86
N GLN A 15 13.74 -0.44 -3.61
CA GLN A 15 13.55 -1.89 -3.66
C GLN A 15 12.55 -2.40 -2.62
N ILE A 16 12.58 -1.86 -1.40
CA ILE A 16 11.67 -2.25 -0.32
C ILE A 16 10.27 -1.70 -0.61
N GLU A 17 10.16 -0.47 -1.12
CA GLU A 17 8.86 0.10 -1.49
C GLU A 17 8.18 -0.71 -2.60
N MET A 18 8.95 -1.15 -3.60
CA MET A 18 8.43 -2.00 -4.67
C MET A 18 8.02 -3.39 -4.17
N ASP A 19 8.80 -4.00 -3.28
CA ASP A 19 8.46 -5.30 -2.68
C ASP A 19 7.18 -5.21 -1.82
N MET A 20 7.09 -4.17 -0.98
CA MET A 20 5.89 -3.88 -0.19
C MET A 20 4.66 -3.64 -1.07
N MET A 21 4.82 -2.89 -2.16
CA MET A 21 3.74 -2.65 -3.12
C MET A 21 3.22 -3.96 -3.70
N MET A 22 4.12 -4.85 -4.18
CA MET A 22 3.73 -6.16 -4.72
C MET A 22 3.01 -7.01 -3.67
N ALA A 23 3.54 -7.07 -2.45
CA ALA A 23 2.93 -7.83 -1.36
C ALA A 23 1.53 -7.31 -0.97
N ILE A 24 1.31 -5.99 -1.02
CA ILE A 24 -0.01 -5.38 -0.77
C ILE A 24 -0.97 -5.67 -1.92
N GLU A 25 -0.49 -5.67 -3.15
CA GLU A 25 -1.31 -5.90 -4.33
C GLU A 25 -1.79 -7.35 -4.45
N GLU A 26 -0.96 -8.32 -4.06
CA GLU A 26 -1.34 -9.73 -3.95
C GLU A 26 -2.32 -9.96 -2.77
N ASN A 27 -2.33 -9.08 -1.78
CA ASN A 27 -3.22 -9.21 -0.62
C ASN A 27 -4.59 -8.60 -0.90
N GLU A 28 -5.63 -9.44 -0.84
CA GLU A 28 -7.00 -9.01 -1.17
C GLU A 28 -7.87 -8.70 0.06
N SER A 29 -7.26 -8.66 1.25
CA SER A 29 -7.93 -8.50 2.54
C SER A 29 -7.54 -7.23 3.28
N LEU A 30 -6.37 -6.66 2.99
CA LEU A 30 -5.92 -5.40 3.57
C LEU A 30 -6.82 -4.25 3.12
N LEU A 31 -7.32 -3.48 4.08
CA LEU A 31 -8.17 -2.32 3.82
C LEU A 31 -7.46 -0.99 4.09
N ARG A 32 -6.36 -0.99 4.86
CA ARG A 32 -5.62 0.21 5.23
C ARG A 32 -4.16 -0.14 5.41
N VAL A 33 -3.28 0.70 4.86
CA VAL A 33 -1.82 0.61 5.05
C VAL A 33 -1.32 1.97 5.49
N GLY A 34 -0.75 2.03 6.70
CA GLY A 34 -0.22 3.26 7.31
C GLY A 34 1.26 3.52 6.98
N ILE A 35 1.66 3.31 5.72
CA ILE A 35 3.05 3.44 5.27
C ILE A 35 3.13 4.61 4.28
N SER A 36 4.12 5.49 4.48
CA SER A 36 4.40 6.58 3.54
C SER A 36 5.41 6.10 2.50
N PHE A 37 4.95 5.93 1.26
CA PHE A 37 5.80 5.58 0.12
C PHE A 37 6.33 6.86 -0.54
N ALA A 38 7.62 6.88 -0.87
CA ALA A 38 8.21 7.96 -1.65
C ALA A 38 7.90 7.80 -3.15
N SER A 39 7.92 6.56 -3.65
CA SER A 39 7.64 6.20 -5.04
C SER A 39 6.19 6.56 -5.43
N MET A 40 6.02 7.24 -6.56
CA MET A 40 4.69 7.53 -7.10
C MET A 40 3.96 6.25 -7.54
N GLU A 41 4.68 5.31 -8.14
CA GLU A 41 4.13 4.04 -8.60
C GLU A 41 3.61 3.22 -7.42
N ALA A 42 4.42 3.07 -6.37
CA ALA A 42 4.03 2.35 -5.17
C ALA A 42 2.78 2.97 -4.52
N ARG A 43 2.72 4.31 -4.43
CA ARG A 43 1.52 5.01 -3.91
C ARG A 43 0.28 4.72 -4.74
N HIS A 44 0.39 4.78 -6.06
CA HIS A 44 -0.75 4.58 -6.93
C HIS A 44 -1.27 3.15 -6.85
N ARG A 45 -0.39 2.15 -7.02
CA ARG A 45 -0.77 0.73 -7.00
C ARG A 45 -1.29 0.28 -5.64
N VAL A 46 -0.69 0.73 -4.54
CA VAL A 46 -1.20 0.45 -3.20
C VAL A 46 -2.59 1.06 -3.00
N SER A 47 -2.84 2.28 -3.48
CA SER A 47 -4.17 2.90 -3.39
C SER A 47 -5.23 2.10 -4.15
N GLU A 48 -4.94 1.70 -5.39
CA GLU A 48 -5.85 0.90 -6.21
C GLU A 48 -6.12 -0.49 -5.59
N ALA A 49 -5.09 -1.14 -5.05
CA ALA A 49 -5.22 -2.43 -4.38
C ALA A 49 -6.16 -2.32 -3.16
N LEU A 50 -6.00 -1.28 -2.34
CA LEU A 50 -6.87 -1.04 -1.19
C LEU A 50 -8.31 -0.73 -1.60
N GLU A 51 -8.51 0.07 -2.64
CA GLU A 51 -9.84 0.40 -3.17
C GLU A 51 -10.56 -0.86 -3.70
N ARG A 52 -9.85 -1.71 -4.44
CA ARG A 52 -10.36 -3.02 -4.89
C ARG A 52 -10.77 -3.91 -3.72
N ASN A 53 -9.99 -3.92 -2.64
CA ASN A 53 -10.29 -4.71 -1.44
C ASN A 53 -11.51 -4.17 -0.70
N TYR A 54 -11.66 -2.84 -0.61
CA TYR A 54 -12.87 -2.21 -0.07
C TYR A 54 -14.11 -2.58 -0.88
N GLU A 55 -14.00 -2.53 -2.20
CA GLU A 55 -15.12 -2.83 -3.09
C GLU A 55 -15.56 -4.28 -2.95
N ARG A 56 -14.61 -5.22 -2.82
CA ARG A 56 -14.91 -6.61 -2.50
C ARG A 56 -15.69 -6.74 -1.19
N VAL A 57 -15.24 -6.08 -0.12
CA VAL A 57 -15.96 -6.09 1.17
C VAL A 57 -17.35 -5.49 1.03
N ARG A 58 -17.52 -4.45 0.20
CA ARG A 58 -18.84 -3.87 -0.11
C ARG A 58 -19.75 -4.88 -0.81
N LEU A 59 -19.26 -5.57 -1.85
CA LEU A 59 -20.02 -6.59 -2.58
C LEU A 59 -20.40 -7.78 -1.69
N ARG A 60 -19.49 -8.23 -0.82
CA ARG A 60 -19.78 -9.25 0.22
C ARG A 60 -20.93 -8.84 1.12
N ARG A 61 -20.93 -7.60 1.61
CA ARG A 61 -22.02 -7.06 2.46
C ARG A 61 -23.35 -6.97 1.72
N LEU A 62 -23.32 -6.80 0.40
CA LEU A 62 -24.51 -6.77 -0.45
C LEU A 62 -24.97 -8.16 -0.90
N GLY A 63 -24.26 -9.24 -0.52
CA GLY A 63 -24.55 -10.60 -0.98
C GLY A 63 -24.34 -10.80 -2.48
N LYS A 64 -23.49 -9.97 -3.11
CA LYS A 64 -23.18 -10.01 -4.56
C LYS A 64 -21.72 -10.34 -4.82
N ASP A 65 -21.02 -10.95 -3.87
CA ASP A 65 -19.64 -11.35 -4.10
C ASP A 65 -19.62 -12.50 -5.12
N PRO A 66 -19.00 -12.32 -6.31
CA PRO A 66 -18.91 -13.39 -7.30
C PRO A 66 -18.00 -14.55 -6.87
N ASN A 67 -17.25 -14.40 -5.77
CA ASN A 67 -16.30 -15.40 -5.26
C ASN A 67 -16.79 -16.16 -4.01
N VAL A 68 -18.08 -16.06 -3.64
CA VAL A 68 -18.70 -16.81 -2.53
C VAL A 68 -20.02 -17.43 -2.98
#